data_AF-A0A7J5VLK3-F1
#
_entry.id   AF-A0A7J5VLK3-F1
#
_cell.length_a   1.000
_cell.length_b   1.000
_cell.length_c   1.000
_cell.angle_alpha   90.00
_cell.angle_beta   90.00
_cell.angle_gamma   90.00
#
_symmetry.space_group_name_H-M   'P 1'
#
loop_
_entity.id
_entity.type
_entity.pdbx_description
1 polymer ?
#
loop_
_entity_poly.entity_id
_entity_poly.type
_entity_poly.pdbx_seq_one_letter_code
_entity_poly.pdbx_strand_id
1 'polypeptide(L)'
;MVNLGLYKEAIATLQTILKKYNLNEAIEKNTLFRLGAFYSQFFGDKANSDKYFEELKNKYPKDELVNQIEIVRGLGVVANGSAQSGKMISLSEEAISEKATEEVIISNYPNPFNPVTTISYKTQHSKL
;
A
#
# COMPACT_ATOMS: atom_id res chain seq x y z
N MET A 1 6.03 -1.60 19.40
CA MET A 1 7.06 -0.58 19.69
C MET A 1 7.93 -0.43 18.45
N VAL A 2 7.98 0.76 17.87
CA VAL A 2 8.81 1.09 16.70
C VAL A 2 10.24 1.37 17.19
N ASN A 3 11.25 0.67 16.67
CA ASN A 3 12.63 0.83 17.12
C ASN A 3 13.31 2.02 16.42
N LEU A 4 13.06 3.23 16.92
CA LEU A 4 13.58 4.52 16.40
C LEU A 4 15.11 4.53 16.18
N GLY A 5 15.88 3.75 16.94
CA GLY A 5 17.33 3.64 16.76
C GLY A 5 17.71 3.01 15.41
N LEU A 6 17.05 1.90 15.07
CA LEU A 6 17.30 1.18 13.81
C LEU A 6 16.96 2.03 12.58
N TYR A 7 15.92 2.87 12.65
CA TYR A 7 15.56 3.74 11.52
C TYR A 7 16.57 4.87 11.30
N LYS A 8 17.18 5.40 12.37
CA LYS A 8 18.26 6.40 12.24
C LYS A 8 19.50 5.80 11.59
N GLU A 9 19.88 4.59 11.98
CA GLU A 9 21.00 3.85 11.36
C GLU A 9 20.71 3.52 9.89
N ALA A 10 19.48 3.11 9.57
CA ALA A 10 19.06 2.86 8.20
C ALA A 10 19.16 4.12 7.33
N ILE A 11 18.70 5.28 7.83
CA ILE A 11 18.84 6.56 7.14
C ILE A 11 20.32 6.91 6.93
N ALA A 12 21.17 6.77 7.95
CA ALA A 12 22.60 7.04 7.84
C ALA A 12 23.27 6.14 6.79
N THR A 13 22.86 4.87 6.73
CA THR A 13 23.33 3.91 5.73
C THR A 13 22.89 4.32 4.33
N LEU A 14 21.61 4.65 4.14
CA LEU A 14 21.09 5.12 2.85
C LEU A 14 21.75 6.43 2.39
N GLN A 15 22.00 7.37 3.29
CA GLN A 15 22.74 8.59 2.97
C GLN A 15 24.18 8.31 2.54
N THR A 16 24.82 7.30 3.17
CA THR A 16 26.16 6.85 2.77
C THR A 16 26.13 6.19 1.39
N ILE A 17 25.12 5.37 1.11
CA ILE A 17 24.92 4.78 -0.23
C ILE A 17 24.75 5.89 -1.27
N LEU A 18 23.91 6.88 -1.01
CA LEU A 18 23.65 7.98 -1.93
C LEU A 18 24.90 8.84 -2.21
N LYS A 19 25.74 9.09 -1.20
CA LYS A 19 26.90 9.98 -1.32
C LYS A 19 28.17 9.30 -1.81
N LYS A 20 28.43 8.07 -1.35
CA LYS A 20 29.73 7.40 -1.50
C LYS A 20 29.70 6.27 -2.51
N TYR A 21 28.62 5.48 -2.51
CA TYR A 21 28.58 4.27 -3.32
C TYR A 21 27.91 4.52 -4.65
N ASN A 22 26.69 5.07 -4.66
CA ASN A 22 25.85 5.42 -5.80
C ASN A 22 26.36 4.95 -7.19
N LEU A 23 26.47 3.63 -7.36
CA LEU A 23 27.28 3.03 -8.42
C LEU A 23 26.57 3.09 -9.78
N ASN A 24 25.26 3.27 -9.75
CA ASN A 24 24.42 3.35 -10.93
C ASN A 24 23.08 4.04 -10.61
N GLU A 25 22.39 4.40 -11.68
CA GLU A 25 21.06 5.01 -11.66
C GLU A 25 20.02 4.23 -10.85
N ALA A 26 20.01 2.90 -10.94
CA ALA A 26 19.03 2.09 -10.23
C ALA A 26 19.21 2.20 -8.71
N ILE A 27 20.46 2.19 -8.24
CA ILE A 27 20.79 2.41 -6.83
C ILE A 27 20.41 3.83 -6.41
N GLU A 28 20.70 4.85 -7.23
CA GLU A 28 20.37 6.23 -6.92
C GLU A 28 18.88 6.43 -6.69
N LYS A 29 18.07 6.02 -7.69
CA LYS A 29 16.61 6.16 -7.69
C LYS A 29 15.98 5.48 -6.48
N ASN A 30 16.36 4.22 -6.25
CA ASN A 30 15.85 3.45 -5.12
C ASN A 30 16.28 4.03 -3.77
N THR A 31 17.50 4.57 -3.69
CA THR A 31 18.01 5.18 -2.44
C THR A 31 17.27 6.47 -2.13
N LEU A 32 17.06 7.34 -3.13
CA LEU A 32 16.26 8.56 -2.99
C LEU A 32 14.83 8.23 -2.56
N PHE A 33 14.18 7.28 -3.24
CA PHE A 33 12.83 6.84 -2.90
C PHE A 33 12.74 6.31 -1.46
N ARG A 34 13.67 5.43 -1.05
CA ARG A 34 13.69 4.85 0.30
C ARG A 34 13.93 5.90 1.38
N LEU A 35 14.83 6.88 1.15
CA LEU A 35 15.03 7.99 2.08
C LEU A 35 13.74 8.78 2.25
N GLY A 36 13.09 9.17 1.14
CA GLY A 36 11.81 9.89 1.18
C GLY A 36 10.72 9.13 1.95
N ALA A 37 10.61 7.82 1.71
CA ALA A 37 9.66 6.95 2.39
C ALA A 37 9.93 6.83 3.90
N PHE A 38 11.21 6.65 4.29
CA PHE A 38 11.58 6.49 5.70
C PHE A 38 11.28 7.75 6.51
N TYR A 39 11.63 8.92 5.98
CA TYR A 39 11.32 10.19 6.63
C TYR A 39 9.81 10.42 6.78
N SER A 40 9.02 10.05 5.76
CA SER A 40 7.55 10.17 5.80
C SER A 40 6.92 9.21 6.82
N GLN A 41 7.25 7.92 6.74
CA GLN A 41 6.55 6.86 7.46
C GLN A 41 6.96 6.73 8.93
N PHE A 42 8.23 6.94 9.26
CA PHE A 42 8.74 6.65 10.60
C PHE A 42 9.04 7.89 11.45
N PHE A 43 9.24 9.04 10.80
CA PHE A 43 9.60 10.28 11.50
C PHE A 43 8.56 11.40 11.32
N GLY A 44 7.60 11.24 10.40
CA GLY A 44 6.66 12.32 10.05
C GLY A 44 7.37 13.58 9.52
N ASP A 45 8.63 13.45 9.11
CA ASP A 45 9.47 14.55 8.67
C ASP A 45 9.20 14.81 7.18
N LYS A 46 8.14 15.58 6.95
CA LYS A 46 7.71 15.94 5.60
C LYS A 46 8.79 16.70 4.85
N ALA A 47 9.54 17.58 5.51
CA ALA A 47 10.54 18.42 4.85
C ALA A 47 11.68 17.58 4.25
N ASN A 48 12.24 16.64 5.04
CA ASN A 48 13.27 15.74 4.53
C ASN A 48 12.70 14.73 3.54
N SER A 49 11.47 14.25 3.76
CA SER A 49 10.80 13.37 2.80
C SER A 49 10.66 14.03 1.42
N ASP A 50 10.08 15.24 1.39
CA ASP A 50 9.86 16.00 0.16
C ASP A 50 11.17 16.34 -0.54
N LYS A 51 12.23 16.67 0.21
CA LYS A 51 13.56 16.91 -0.37
C LYS A 51 14.03 15.74 -1.25
N TYR A 52 13.97 14.50 -0.75
CA TYR A 52 14.44 13.33 -1.51
C TYR A 52 13.49 12.92 -2.63
N PHE A 53 12.19 13.08 -2.43
CA PHE A 53 11.19 12.81 -3.46
C PHE A 53 11.25 13.80 -4.63
N GLU A 54 11.43 15.09 -4.35
CA GLU A 54 11.61 16.09 -5.41
C GLU A 54 12.96 15.89 -6.13
N GLU A 55 14.02 15.47 -5.43
CA GLU A 55 15.27 15.10 -6.10
C GLU A 55 15.08 13.91 -7.07
N LEU A 56 14.34 12.87 -6.66
CA LEU A 56 13.97 11.74 -7.51
C LEU A 56 13.14 12.19 -8.73
N LYS A 57 12.12 13.03 -8.53
CA LYS A 57 11.27 13.58 -9.60
C LYS A 57 12.06 14.42 -10.60
N ASN A 58 12.97 15.25 -10.11
CA ASN A 58 13.76 16.15 -10.95
C ASN A 58 14.78 15.37 -11.80
N LYS A 59 15.44 14.37 -11.22
CA LYS A 59 16.44 13.56 -11.93
C LYS A 59 15.79 12.51 -12.85
N TYR A 60 14.67 11.93 -12.44
CA TYR A 60 14.08 10.76 -13.08
C TYR A 60 12.56 10.87 -13.25
N PRO A 61 12.07 11.90 -13.97
CA PRO A 61 10.64 12.23 -14.03
C PRO A 61 9.75 11.15 -14.65
N LYS A 62 10.32 10.22 -15.42
CA LYS A 62 9.60 9.12 -16.09
C LYS A 62 9.73 7.78 -15.35
N ASP A 63 10.40 7.76 -14.21
CA ASP A 63 10.60 6.53 -13.44
C ASP A 63 9.31 6.13 -12.71
N GLU A 64 9.02 4.83 -12.67
CA GLU A 64 7.82 4.30 -12.03
C GLU A 64 7.76 4.63 -10.53
N LEU A 65 8.91 4.80 -9.87
CA LEU A 65 8.98 5.20 -8.47
C LEU A 65 8.40 6.60 -8.23
N VAL A 66 8.42 7.49 -9.22
CA VAL A 66 7.81 8.82 -9.12
C VAL A 66 6.31 8.70 -8.90
N ASN A 67 5.65 7.77 -9.58
CA ASN A 67 4.21 7.55 -9.44
C ASN A 67 3.83 7.01 -8.06
N GLN A 68 4.76 6.35 -7.37
CA GLN A 68 4.55 5.77 -6.05
C GLN A 68 4.74 6.78 -4.91
N ILE A 69 5.31 7.95 -5.17
CA ILE A 69 5.59 8.98 -4.14
C ILE A 69 4.30 9.40 -3.43
N GLU A 70 3.23 9.67 -4.17
CA GLU A 70 1.96 10.13 -3.58
C GLU A 70 1.29 9.06 -2.73
N ILE A 71 1.41 7.78 -3.14
CA ILE A 71 0.93 6.64 -2.35
C ILE A 71 1.67 6.59 -1.01
N VAL A 72 3.00 6.69 -1.04
CA VAL A 72 3.84 6.65 0.17
C VAL A 72 3.57 7.85 1.07
N ARG A 73 3.42 9.06 0.51
CA ARG A 73 3.03 10.26 1.26
C ARG A 73 1.69 10.06 1.97
N GLY A 74 0.68 9.55 1.27
CA GLY A 74 -0.62 9.24 1.85
C GLY A 74 -0.52 8.25 3.02
N LEU A 75 0.25 7.18 2.87
CA LEU A 75 0.46 6.18 3.92
C LEU A 75 1.18 6.75 5.16
N GLY A 76 2.19 7.61 4.98
CA GLY A 76 2.90 8.26 6.08
C GLY A 76 2.02 9.20 6.92
N VAL A 77 1.05 9.88 6.27
CA VAL A 77 0.06 10.71 6.97
C VAL A 77 -0.88 9.87 7.82
N VAL A 78 -1.33 8.72 7.31
CA VAL A 78 -2.21 7.79 8.05
C VAL A 78 -1.49 7.20 9.26
N ALA A 79 -0.19 6.88 9.15
CA ALA A 79 0.59 6.36 10.28
C ALA A 79 0.72 7.37 11.44
N ASN A 80 0.89 8.67 11.13
CA ASN A 80 0.99 9.71 12.16
C ASN A 80 -0.39 10.16 12.69
N GLY A 81 -1.45 10.12 11.87
CA GLY A 81 -2.82 10.41 12.29
C GLY A 81 -3.48 9.28 13.10
N SER A 82 -3.12 8.02 12.86
CA SER A 82 -3.66 6.83 13.53
C SER A 82 -3.02 6.51 14.89
N ALA A 83 -2.12 7.37 15.38
CA ALA A 83 -1.82 7.42 16.81
C ALA A 83 -3.10 7.68 17.66
N GLN A 84 -4.19 8.14 17.04
CA GLN A 84 -5.54 7.91 17.54
C GLN A 84 -6.20 6.73 16.80
N SER A 85 -6.18 5.58 17.48
CA SER A 85 -7.03 4.41 17.21
C SER A 85 -6.92 3.79 15.82
N GLY A 86 -5.91 2.93 15.61
CA GLY A 86 -6.07 1.50 15.24
C GLY A 86 -7.16 1.04 14.26
N LYS A 87 -7.70 1.90 13.41
CA LYS A 87 -8.61 1.54 12.32
C LYS A 87 -7.79 1.57 11.04
N MET A 88 -7.42 0.38 10.59
CA MET A 88 -6.91 0.16 9.24
C MET A 88 -7.89 0.85 8.28
N ILE A 89 -7.42 1.82 7.49
CA ILE A 89 -8.24 2.37 6.41
C ILE A 89 -8.39 1.24 5.40
N SER A 90 -9.50 0.51 5.50
CA SER A 90 -9.97 -0.31 4.42
C SER A 90 -10.25 0.65 3.28
N LEU A 91 -9.45 0.57 2.22
CA LEU A 91 -9.83 1.11 0.93
C LEU A 91 -10.98 0.23 0.42
N SER A 92 -12.18 0.39 1.01
CA SER A 92 -13.39 -0.05 0.33
C SER A 92 -13.59 0.88 -0.87
N GLU A 93 -14.04 0.31 -1.98
CA GLU A 93 -14.32 0.94 -3.29
C GLU A 93 -15.26 2.17 -3.25
N GLU A 94 -15.68 2.63 -2.06
CA GLU A 94 -16.78 3.55 -1.83
C GLU A 94 -16.38 5.04 -1.88
N ALA A 95 -15.15 5.36 -2.26
CA ALA A 95 -14.73 6.76 -2.45
C ALA A 95 -15.25 7.38 -3.77
N ILE A 96 -16.42 6.93 -4.25
CA ILE A 96 -17.18 7.58 -5.34
C ILE A 96 -18.32 8.38 -4.71
N SER A 97 -18.01 9.66 -4.45
CA SER A 97 -18.85 10.84 -4.67
C SER A 97 -20.38 10.76 -4.48
N GLU A 98 -20.82 11.46 -3.42
CA GLU A 98 -21.97 12.36 -3.27
C GLU A 98 -23.40 11.98 -3.76
N LYS A 99 -24.32 12.08 -2.79
CA LYS A 99 -25.78 12.32 -2.91
C LYS A 99 -26.63 11.26 -3.61
N ALA A 100 -27.28 10.42 -2.80
CA ALA A 100 -28.74 10.32 -2.74
C ALA A 100 -29.13 9.39 -1.57
N THR A 101 -29.99 9.89 -0.69
CA THR A 101 -30.80 9.08 0.22
C THR A 101 -31.73 8.21 -0.63
N GLU A 102 -31.49 6.90 -0.65
CA GLU A 102 -32.52 5.86 -0.75
C GLU A 102 -31.84 4.50 -0.51
N GLU A 103 -32.34 3.77 0.48
CA GLU A 103 -31.83 2.46 0.88
C GLU A 103 -32.00 1.46 -0.27
N VAL A 104 -30.90 1.09 -0.93
CA VAL A 104 -30.90 -0.03 -1.87
C VAL A 104 -30.81 -1.33 -1.07
N ILE A 105 -31.93 -2.04 -0.97
CA ILE A 105 -32.01 -3.39 -0.39
C ILE A 105 -31.19 -4.33 -1.28
N ILE A 106 -30.01 -4.74 -0.80
CA ILE A 106 -29.14 -5.72 -1.47
C ILE A 106 -29.61 -7.14 -1.14
N SER A 107 -30.80 -7.53 -1.59
CA SER A 107 -31.33 -8.88 -1.31
C SER A 107 -31.65 -9.66 -2.58
N ASN A 108 -30.73 -9.69 -3.55
CA ASN A 108 -30.75 -10.73 -4.59
C ASN A 108 -29.46 -10.80 -5.44
N TYR A 109 -28.32 -11.08 -4.81
CA TYR A 109 -27.16 -11.54 -5.58
C TYR A 109 -27.19 -13.08 -5.69
N PRO A 110 -27.50 -13.66 -6.87
CA PRO A 110 -27.46 -15.11 -7.03
C PRO A 110 -25.99 -15.50 -7.16
N ASN A 111 -25.40 -16.03 -6.09
CA ASN A 111 -24.04 -16.57 -6.13
C ASN A 111 -24.02 -17.82 -7.04
N PRO A 112 -23.37 -17.77 -8.23
CA PRO A 112 -23.39 -18.88 -9.19
C PRO A 112 -22.35 -19.97 -8.85
N PHE A 113 -21.56 -19.81 -7.78
CA PHE A 113 -20.44 -20.69 -7.44
C PHE A 113 -20.75 -21.75 -6.38
N ASN A 114 -22.02 -22.06 -6.12
CA ASN A 114 -22.37 -23.22 -5.30
C ASN A 114 -23.58 -24.00 -5.84
N PRO A 115 -23.47 -24.68 -7.00
CA PRO A 115 -24.52 -25.57 -7.45
C PRO A 115 -24.63 -26.76 -6.48
N VAL A 116 -25.83 -26.97 -5.93
CA VAL A 116 -26.13 -28.14 -5.10
C VAL A 116 -26.18 -29.38 -5.99
N THR A 117 -25.16 -30.23 -5.90
CA THR A 117 -25.16 -31.52 -6.61
C THR A 117 -26.02 -32.53 -5.84
N THR A 118 -27.12 -32.99 -6.45
CA THR A 118 -27.91 -34.11 -5.92
C THR A 118 -27.62 -35.37 -6.72
N ILE A 119 -27.04 -36.39 -6.08
CA ILE A 119 -26.79 -37.70 -6.70
C ILE A 119 -27.95 -38.63 -6.37
N SER A 120 -28.55 -39.27 -7.37
CA SER A 120 -29.56 -40.32 -7.19
C SER A 120 -29.14 -41.59 -7.94
N TYR A 121 -29.35 -42.75 -7.32
CA TYR A 121 -29.12 -44.06 -7.93
C TYR A 121 -30.27 -45.01 -7.54
N LYS A 122 -30.56 -45.99 -8.40
CA LYS A 122 -31.40 -47.15 -8.06
C LYS A 122 -30.57 -48.40 -8.21
N THR A 123 -30.52 -49.22 -7.16
CA THR A 123 -29.97 -50.57 -7.27
C THR A 123 -31.04 -51.48 -7.90
N GLN A 124 -30.66 -52.22 -8.94
CA GLN A 124 -31.50 -53.28 -9.47
C GLN A 124 -31.29 -54.53 -8.62
N HIS A 125 -32.33 -54.97 -7.91
CA HIS A 125 -32.34 -56.29 -7.30
C HIS A 125 -32.52 -57.33 -8.41
N SER A 126 -31.45 -58.03 -8.77
CA SER A 126 -31.52 -59.28 -9.53
C SER A 126 -32.12 -60.35 -8.62
N LYS A 127 -33.36 -60.77 -8.87
CA LYS A 127 -33.91 -62.01 -8.31
C LYS A 127 -33.15 -63.18 -8.93
N LEU A 128 -32.52 -64.01 -8.10
CA LEU A 128 -32.48 -65.47 -8.21
C LEU A 128 -32.21 -66.04 -6.82
#